data_AF-A0A7X0C3Y5-F1
#
_entry.id   AF-A0A7X0C3Y5-F1
#
_cell.length_a   1.000
_cell.length_b   1.000
_cell.length_c   1.000
_cell.angle_alpha   90.00
_cell.angle_beta   90.00
_cell.angle_gamma   90.00
#
_symmetry.space_group_name_H-M   'P 1'
#
loop_
_entity.id
_entity.type
_entity.pdbx_description
1 polymer ?
#
loop_
_entity_poly.entity_id
_entity_poly.type
_entity_poly.pdbx_seq_one_letter_code
_entity_poly.pdbx_strand_id
1 'polypeptide(L)'
;MTPATRGRRRAKPSVRASVQRVLDNMAVPAVVLNAQQDLIAANLMGRALFAPHFEADKPNLARFVFLDPRARDFYVDWPLARRMTAAMLRLEAGRDPLKDDLTALVGELSTLRNPRTAPRPPRKAPNPPPWTAVP
;
A
#
# COMPACT_ATOMS: atom_id res chain seq x y z
N MET A 1 36.73 -12.89 -24.23
CA MET A 1 35.86 -11.82 -23.71
C MET A 1 34.43 -12.34 -23.69
N THR A 2 33.92 -12.71 -22.52
CA THR A 2 32.54 -13.19 -22.32
C THR A 2 31.59 -11.98 -22.26
N PRO A 3 30.45 -11.99 -22.99
CA PRO A 3 29.50 -10.90 -22.91
C PRO A 3 28.68 -11.02 -21.62
N ALA A 4 28.72 -9.97 -20.80
CA ALA A 4 27.89 -9.87 -19.60
C ALA A 4 26.43 -9.60 -19.99
N THR A 5 25.53 -10.51 -19.62
CA THR A 5 24.08 -10.37 -19.81
C THR A 5 23.57 -9.20 -18.99
N ARG A 6 23.38 -8.04 -19.62
CA ARG A 6 22.81 -6.84 -19.01
C ARG A 6 21.36 -7.15 -18.64
N GLY A 7 21.11 -7.46 -17.36
CA GLY A 7 19.79 -7.77 -16.82
C GLY A 7 18.78 -6.69 -17.22
N ARG A 8 17.74 -7.09 -17.95
CA ARG A 8 16.66 -6.20 -18.39
C ARG A 8 15.92 -5.72 -17.13
N ARG A 9 16.31 -4.55 -16.62
CA ARG A 9 15.63 -3.85 -15.52
C ARG A 9 14.15 -3.77 -15.88
N ARG A 10 13.33 -4.58 -15.22
CA ARG A 10 11.89 -4.68 -15.45
C ARG A 10 11.33 -3.26 -15.30
N ALA A 11 10.79 -2.71 -16.38
CA ALA A 11 10.21 -1.37 -16.36
C ALA A 11 9.15 -1.34 -15.26
N LYS A 12 9.30 -0.42 -14.30
CA LYS A 12 8.27 -0.17 -13.29
C LYS A 12 6.98 0.17 -14.05
N PRO A 13 5.80 -0.35 -13.64
CA PRO A 13 4.54 0.10 -14.22
C PRO A 13 4.48 1.61 -14.09
N SER A 14 4.62 2.31 -15.22
CA SER A 14 4.72 3.76 -15.27
C SER A 14 3.42 4.30 -15.82
N VAL A 15 2.83 5.25 -15.10
CA VAL A 15 1.72 6.04 -15.64
C VAL A 15 2.19 6.85 -16.86
N ARG A 16 1.23 7.31 -17.67
CA ARG A 16 1.52 8.25 -18.77
C ARG A 16 2.16 9.53 -18.21
N ALA A 17 3.07 10.14 -18.95
CA ALA A 17 3.77 11.36 -18.52
C ALA A 17 2.81 12.51 -18.15
N SER A 18 1.66 12.62 -18.82
CA SER A 18 0.62 13.60 -18.49
C SER A 18 0.04 13.40 -17.09
N VAL A 19 -0.16 12.15 -16.66
CA VAL A 19 -0.65 11.82 -15.30
C VAL A 19 0.40 12.22 -14.27
N GLN A 20 1.68 11.90 -14.51
CA GLN A 20 2.75 12.32 -13.61
C GLN A 20 2.84 13.84 -13.49
N ARG A 21 2.69 14.57 -14.61
CA ARG A 21 2.66 16.04 -14.59
C ARG A 21 1.50 16.58 -13.73
N VAL A 22 0.31 15.98 -13.80
CA VAL A 22 -0.82 16.37 -12.95
C VAL A 22 -0.47 16.15 -11.47
N LEU A 23 0.09 14.99 -11.10
CA LEU A 23 0.50 14.71 -9.72
C LEU A 23 1.53 15.73 -9.22
N ASP A 24 2.53 16.05 -10.04
CA ASP A 24 3.62 16.95 -9.66
C ASP A 24 3.16 18.41 -9.48
N ASN A 25 2.01 18.79 -10.07
CA ASN A 25 1.41 20.12 -9.89
C ASN A 25 0.41 20.19 -8.72
N MET A 26 0.11 19.09 -8.05
CA MET A 26 -0.73 19.11 -6.85
C MET A 26 0.04 19.61 -5.64
N ALA A 27 -0.51 20.61 -4.94
CA ALA A 27 0.06 21.17 -3.71
C ALA A 27 -0.15 20.27 -2.46
N VAL A 28 -0.56 19.01 -2.65
CA VAL A 28 -0.85 18.04 -1.58
C VAL A 28 -0.22 16.68 -1.90
N PRO A 29 0.00 15.80 -0.91
CA PRO A 29 0.45 14.42 -1.15
C PRO A 29 -0.51 13.68 -2.08
N ALA A 30 0.01 13.12 -3.17
CA ALA A 30 -0.79 12.41 -4.16
C ALA A 30 -0.11 11.12 -4.64
N VAL A 31 -0.91 10.06 -4.77
CA VAL A 31 -0.50 8.74 -5.26
C VAL A 31 -1.52 8.22 -6.27
N VAL A 32 -1.07 7.34 -7.16
CA VAL A 32 -1.93 6.60 -8.07
C VAL A 32 -1.86 5.12 -7.72
N LEU A 33 -3.03 4.50 -7.62
CA LEU A 33 -3.20 3.09 -7.33
C LEU A 33 -3.86 2.40 -8.53
N ASN A 34 -3.46 1.17 -8.82
CA ASN A 34 -4.27 0.30 -9.67
C ASN A 34 -5.34 -0.43 -8.85
N ALA A 35 -6.21 -1.17 -9.53
CA ALA A 35 -7.25 -1.99 -8.92
C ALA A 35 -6.71 -3.01 -7.88
N GLN A 36 -5.53 -3.55 -8.13
CA GLN A 36 -4.82 -4.52 -7.29
C GLN A 36 -4.13 -3.84 -6.08
N GLN A 37 -4.33 -2.54 -5.90
CA GLN A 37 -3.76 -1.71 -4.83
C GLN A 37 -2.24 -1.48 -4.95
N ASP A 38 -1.66 -1.67 -6.13
CA ASP A 38 -0.26 -1.29 -6.40
C ASP A 38 -0.13 0.23 -6.52
N LEU A 39 0.87 0.80 -5.83
CA LEU A 39 1.23 2.21 -5.94
C LEU A 39 2.10 2.40 -7.20
N ILE A 40 1.46 2.84 -8.29
CA ILE A 40 2.10 2.93 -9.62
C ILE A 40 2.68 4.31 -9.93
N ALA A 41 2.26 5.35 -9.21
CA ALA A 41 2.86 6.69 -9.30
C ALA A 41 2.62 7.50 -8.03
N ALA A 42 3.41 8.55 -7.85
CA ALA A 42 3.29 9.49 -6.75
C ALA A 42 4.05 10.79 -7.08
N ASN A 43 3.58 11.91 -6.52
CA ASN A 43 4.41 13.11 -6.40
C ASN A 43 5.38 12.98 -5.22
N LEU A 44 6.30 13.94 -5.07
CA LEU A 44 7.31 13.90 -4.00
C LEU A 44 6.69 13.80 -2.60
N MET A 45 5.65 14.60 -2.34
CA MET A 45 4.92 14.60 -1.07
C MET A 45 4.21 13.26 -0.80
N GLY A 46 3.62 12.64 -1.82
CA GLY A 46 3.01 11.32 -1.75
C GLY A 46 4.02 10.22 -1.46
N ARG A 47 5.23 10.29 -2.05
CA ARG A 47 6.33 9.37 -1.72
C ARG A 47 6.79 9.52 -0.28
N ALA A 48 6.87 10.75 0.23
CA ALA A 48 7.22 11.00 1.62
C ALA A 48 6.14 10.46 2.57
N LEU A 49 4.85 10.70 2.27
CA LEU A 49 3.73 10.23 3.08
C LEU A 49 3.65 8.70 3.14
N PHE A 50 3.86 8.01 2.02
CA PHE A 50 3.83 6.54 1.92
C PHE A 50 5.24 5.93 1.86
N ALA A 51 6.24 6.57 2.48
CA ALA A 51 7.63 6.13 2.38
C ALA A 51 7.84 4.64 2.69
N PRO A 52 7.25 4.06 3.76
CA PRO A 52 7.41 2.64 4.06
C PRO A 52 6.88 1.70 2.97
N HIS A 53 5.85 2.12 2.21
CA HIS A 53 5.33 1.33 1.09
C HIS A 53 6.28 1.32 -0.09
N PHE A 54 6.96 2.45 -0.35
CA PHE A 54 7.89 2.62 -1.46
C PHE A 54 9.24 1.95 -1.25
N GLU A 55 9.52 1.44 -0.03
CA GLU A 55 10.69 0.60 0.26
C GLU A 55 10.58 -0.80 -0.35
N ALA A 56 9.36 -1.29 -0.62
CA ALA A 56 9.17 -2.56 -1.30
C ALA A 56 9.49 -2.45 -2.80
N ASP A 57 10.06 -3.52 -3.39
CA ASP A 57 10.30 -3.60 -4.84
C ASP A 57 9.02 -3.40 -5.66
N LYS A 58 7.90 -3.87 -5.11
CA LYS A 58 6.55 -3.70 -5.65
C LYS A 58 5.64 -3.09 -4.57
N PRO A 59 5.61 -1.75 -4.46
CA PRO A 59 4.79 -1.05 -3.50
C PRO A 59 3.30 -1.37 -3.68
N ASN A 60 2.67 -1.95 -2.66
CA ASN A 60 1.26 -2.33 -2.70
C ASN A 60 0.61 -2.06 -1.33
N LEU A 61 -0.50 -1.30 -1.33
CA LEU A 61 -1.19 -0.92 -0.09
C LEU A 61 -1.72 -2.14 0.65
N ALA A 62 -2.29 -3.12 -0.05
CA ALA A 62 -2.86 -4.30 0.59
C ALA A 62 -1.77 -5.15 1.25
N ARG A 63 -0.65 -5.41 0.56
CA ARG A 63 0.48 -6.13 1.16
C ARG A 63 0.98 -5.42 2.42
N PHE A 64 1.18 -4.11 2.36
CA PHE A 64 1.63 -3.36 3.52
C PHE A 64 0.63 -3.46 4.68
N VAL A 65 -0.65 -3.16 4.43
CA VAL A 65 -1.72 -3.15 5.46
C VAL A 65 -1.90 -4.50 6.15
N PHE A 66 -1.78 -5.61 5.41
CA PHE A 66 -2.08 -6.95 5.91
C PHE A 66 -0.85 -7.74 6.38
N LEU A 67 0.31 -7.53 5.77
CA LEU A 67 1.49 -8.37 5.95
C LEU A 67 2.67 -7.64 6.64
N ASP A 68 2.81 -6.33 6.45
CA ASP A 68 3.91 -5.59 7.08
C ASP A 68 3.56 -5.24 8.54
N PRO A 69 4.38 -5.64 9.53
CA PRO A 69 4.11 -5.34 10.94
C PRO A 69 4.08 -3.82 11.23
N ARG A 70 4.80 -3.01 10.45
CA ARG A 70 4.88 -1.54 10.60
C ARG A 70 3.55 -0.86 10.29
N ALA A 71 2.61 -1.54 9.61
CA ALA A 71 1.30 -0.96 9.30
C ALA A 71 0.50 -0.55 10.53
N ARG A 72 0.69 -1.23 11.67
CA ARG A 72 -0.02 -0.89 12.92
C ARG A 72 0.39 0.44 13.52
N ASP A 73 1.62 0.88 13.27
CA ASP A 73 2.15 2.16 13.74
C ASP A 73 2.05 3.25 12.66
N PHE A 74 2.02 2.85 11.39
CA PHE A 74 1.89 3.78 10.26
C PHE A 74 0.47 4.37 10.15
N TYR A 75 -0.58 3.54 10.27
CA TYR A 75 -1.95 4.01 10.16
C TYR A 75 -2.51 4.45 11.51
N VAL A 76 -3.03 5.69 11.57
CA VAL A 76 -3.73 6.22 12.77
C VAL A 76 -4.86 5.29 13.21
N ASP A 77 -5.69 4.83 12.26
CA ASP A 77 -6.71 3.79 12.48
C ASP A 77 -6.43 2.59 11.57
N TRP A 78 -5.47 1.75 11.99
CA TRP A 78 -5.13 0.52 11.28
C TRP A 78 -6.35 -0.43 11.07
N PRO A 79 -7.23 -0.67 12.07
CA PRO A 79 -8.45 -1.45 11.85
C PRO A 79 -9.35 -0.91 10.74
N LEU A 80 -9.52 0.41 10.62
CA LEU A 80 -10.27 1.02 9.53
C LEU A 80 -9.57 0.84 8.18
N ALA A 81 -8.28 1.16 8.09
CA ALA A 81 -7.49 0.99 6.87
C ALA A 81 -7.56 -0.46 6.34
N ARG A 82 -7.44 -1.43 7.24
CA ARG A 82 -7.57 -2.86 6.94
C ARG A 82 -8.95 -3.23 6.39
N ARG A 83 -10.04 -2.73 7.00
CA ARG A 83 -11.41 -2.98 6.54
C ARG A 83 -11.68 -2.35 5.18
N MET A 84 -11.27 -1.09 4.98
CA MET A 84 -11.42 -0.37 3.71
C MET A 84 -10.67 -1.08 2.58
N THR A 85 -9.43 -1.49 2.83
CA THR A 85 -8.64 -2.23 1.85
C THR A 85 -9.29 -3.56 1.50
N ALA A 86 -9.80 -4.30 2.49
CA ALA A 86 -10.54 -5.54 2.23
C ALA A 86 -11.83 -5.31 1.43
N ALA A 87 -12.52 -4.19 1.65
CA ALA A 87 -13.73 -3.84 0.90
C ALA A 87 -13.39 -3.52 -0.57
N MET A 88 -12.33 -2.75 -0.83
CA MET A 88 -11.86 -2.45 -2.18
C MET A 88 -11.47 -3.71 -2.96
N LEU A 89 -10.76 -4.65 -2.31
CA LEU A 89 -10.40 -5.92 -2.93
C LEU A 89 -11.63 -6.76 -3.27
N ARG A 90 -12.65 -6.80 -2.40
CA ARG A 90 -13.92 -7.50 -2.70
C ARG A 90 -14.70 -6.84 -3.82
N LEU A 91 -14.72 -5.50 -3.86
CA LEU A 91 -15.35 -4.76 -4.94
C LEU A 91 -14.70 -5.11 -6.28
N GLU A 92 -13.37 -5.14 -6.34
CA GLU A 92 -12.65 -5.49 -7.56
C GLU A 92 -12.85 -6.97 -7.93
N ALA A 93 -12.85 -7.87 -6.95
CA ALA A 93 -13.09 -9.30 -7.20
C ALA A 93 -14.52 -9.55 -7.73
N GLY A 94 -15.49 -8.74 -7.32
CA GLY A 94 -16.84 -8.80 -7.86
C GLY A 94 -16.96 -8.28 -9.30
N ARG A 95 -16.06 -7.39 -9.74
CA ARG A 95 -16.05 -6.87 -11.12
C ARG A 95 -15.45 -7.85 -12.11
N ASP A 96 -14.35 -8.49 -11.72
CA ASP A 96 -13.66 -9.47 -12.55
C ASP A 96 -13.12 -10.62 -11.68
N PRO A 97 -13.95 -11.65 -11.42
CA PRO A 97 -13.58 -12.77 -10.55
C PRO A 97 -12.43 -13.63 -11.10
N LEU A 98 -12.16 -13.57 -12.41
CA LEU A 98 -11.16 -14.41 -13.10
C LEU A 98 -9.85 -13.66 -13.34
N LYS A 99 -9.68 -12.48 -12.76
CA LYS A 99 -8.45 -11.71 -12.89
C LYS A 99 -7.33 -12.36 -12.08
N ASP A 100 -6.46 -13.10 -12.76
CA ASP A 100 -5.36 -13.89 -12.17
C ASP A 100 -4.53 -13.11 -11.15
N ASP A 101 -4.18 -11.86 -11.44
CA ASP A 101 -3.37 -11.02 -10.55
C ASP A 101 -4.08 -10.71 -9.22
N LEU A 102 -5.40 -10.52 -9.24
CA LEU A 102 -6.18 -10.27 -8.03
C LEU A 102 -6.37 -11.55 -7.23
N THR A 103 -6.66 -12.67 -7.89
CA THR A 103 -6.78 -13.99 -7.27
C THR A 103 -5.48 -14.38 -6.58
N ALA A 104 -4.34 -14.17 -7.24
CA ALA A 104 -3.02 -14.40 -6.65
C ALA A 104 -2.78 -13.53 -5.41
N LEU A 105 -3.12 -12.24 -5.47
CA LEU A 105 -3.00 -11.34 -4.32
C LEU A 105 -3.90 -11.78 -3.15
N VAL A 106 -5.16 -12.13 -3.40
CA VAL A 106 -6.07 -12.60 -2.35
C VAL A 106 -5.58 -13.91 -1.73
N GLY A 107 -5.01 -14.81 -2.54
CA GLY A 107 -4.37 -16.05 -2.07
C GLY A 107 -3.17 -15.78 -1.16
N GLU A 108 -2.26 -14.90 -1.58
CA GLU A 108 -1.12 -14.43 -0.79
C GLU A 108 -1.60 -13.82 0.55
N LEU A 109 -2.56 -12.91 0.51
CA LEU A 109 -3.10 -12.25 1.71
C LEU A 109 -3.84 -13.21 2.64
N SER A 110 -4.40 -14.30 2.14
CA SER A 110 -5.11 -15.28 2.98
C SER A 110 -4.16 -16.27 3.65
N THR A 111 -3.11 -16.67 2.94
CA THR A 111 -2.11 -17.64 3.43
C THR A 111 -1.12 -17.01 4.40
N LEU A 112 -0.60 -15.82 4.08
CA LEU A 112 0.43 -15.15 4.89
C LEU A 112 -0.15 -14.38 6.09
N ARG A 113 -1.44 -14.02 6.07
CA ARG A 113 -2.12 -13.39 7.21
C ARG A 113 -2.45 -14.36 8.34
N ASN A 114 -2.17 -15.65 8.19
CA ASN A 114 -2.28 -16.61 9.28
C ASN A 114 -0.91 -16.89 9.91
N PRO A 115 -0.38 -16.02 10.80
CA PRO A 115 0.53 -16.50 11.79
C PRO A 115 -0.33 -17.28 12.80
N ARG A 116 -0.32 -18.61 12.70
CA ARG A 116 -0.47 -19.41 13.92
C ARG A 116 0.55 -18.83 14.91
N THR A 117 0.04 -18.32 16.04
CA THR A 117 0.75 -17.79 17.21
C THR A 117 1.55 -16.49 17.03
N ALA A 118 0.94 -15.34 17.31
CA ALA A 118 1.64 -14.19 17.92
C ALA A 118 0.67 -13.42 18.85
N PRO A 119 1.09 -13.04 20.07
CA PRO A 119 0.24 -12.35 21.03
C PRO A 119 -0.22 -10.98 20.50
N ARG A 120 -1.49 -10.67 20.76
CA ARG A 120 -2.11 -9.38 20.41
C ARG A 120 -1.37 -8.25 21.13
N PRO A 121 -0.83 -7.24 20.42
CA PRO A 121 -0.20 -6.10 21.08
C PRO A 121 -1.25 -5.29 21.89
N PRO A 122 -0.83 -4.61 22.96
CA PRO A 122 -1.72 -3.80 23.76
C PRO A 122 -2.37 -2.71 22.90
N ARG A 123 -3.67 -2.50 23.11
CA ARG A 123 -4.47 -1.49 22.43
C ARG A 123 -3.92 -0.11 22.83
N LYS A 124 -3.33 0.64 21.88
CA LYS A 124 -2.91 2.03 22.13
C LYS A 124 -4.14 2.83 22.58
N ALA A 125 -3.99 3.58 23.67
CA ALA A 125 -5.02 4.50 24.13
C ALA A 125 -5.31 5.53 23.02
N PRO A 126 -6.57 5.95 22.83
CA PRO A 126 -6.87 7.02 21.90
C PRO A 126 -6.08 8.27 22.29
N ASN A 127 -5.48 8.94 21.29
CA ASN A 127 -4.79 10.20 21.52
C ASN A 127 -5.82 11.21 22.07
N PRO A 128 -5.55 11.90 23.19
CA PRO A 128 -6.50 12.86 23.72
C PRO A 128 -6.70 14.00 22.70
N PRO A 129 -7.91 14.57 22.62
CA PRO A 129 -8.18 15.64 21.67
C PRO A 129 -7.32 16.87 21.98
N PRO A 130 -6.95 17.65 20.93
CA PRO A 130 -5.90 18.67 20.99
C PRO A 130 -6.17 19.87 21.93
N TRP A 131 -7.35 19.93 22.56
CA TRP A 131 -7.74 21.02 23.46
C TRP A 131 -7.51 20.70 24.96
N THR A 132 -6.96 19.53 25.30
CA THR A 132 -6.72 19.12 26.70
C THR A 132 -5.44 19.70 27.32
N ALA A 133 -4.67 20.51 26.58
CA ALA A 133 -3.47 21.17 27.09
C ALA A 133 -3.56 22.69 26.89
N VAL A 134 -4.32 23.35 27.75
CA VAL A 134 -4.18 24.79 28.02
C VAL A 134 -4.19 24.95 29.55
N PRO A 135 -3.18 25.62 30.15
CA PRO A 135 -3.09 25.80 31.61
C PRO A 135 -4.19 26.69 32.17
#